data_AF-A0A535EAY3-F1
#
_entry.id   AF-A0A535EAY3-F1
#
_cell.length_a   1.000
_cell.length_b   1.000
_cell.length_c   1.000
_cell.angle_alpha   90.00
_cell.angle_beta   90.00
_cell.angle_gamma   90.00
#
_symmetry.space_group_name_H-M   'P 1'
#
loop_
_entity.id
_entity.type
_entity.pdbx_description
1 polymer ?
#
loop_
_entity_poly.entity_id
_entity_poly.type
_entity_poly.pdbx_seq_one_letter_code
_entity_poly.pdbx_strand_id
1 'polypeptide(L)'
;MAGGRRGGPPARGAGPGGQRGGRLGGAAAGAAGRGPGPARVRAVIVEAVSEVPAEVVDVYRAAFAESPYYEGEEEVARFAEEALPRHAGRRGFHCVVARDAGVVVGFAYGYVGAPGQWWHDWVAGLLGPALAEEWMTDAFELAELAVRPTAQRRGAGGRLHDAVLADRPHRTAILSTRDEDTPARRLYRRRGWLPLREGWRPTPGVPPLVFMGLRLPAG
;
A
#
# COMPACT_ATOMS: atom_id res chain seq x y z
N MET A 1 35.90 -17.67 1.64
CA MET A 1 35.22 -17.43 0.35
C MET A 1 33.84 -18.08 0.42
N ALA A 2 32.83 -17.33 0.85
CA ALA A 2 31.44 -17.80 0.89
C ALA A 2 30.59 -16.79 0.12
N GLY A 3 30.15 -17.18 -1.08
CA GLY A 3 29.32 -16.37 -1.96
C GLY A 3 27.91 -16.25 -1.40
N GLY A 4 27.58 -15.06 -0.91
CA GLY A 4 26.21 -14.69 -0.55
C GLY A 4 25.35 -14.65 -1.81
N ARG A 5 24.33 -15.52 -1.85
CA ARG A 5 23.26 -15.48 -2.85
C ARG A 5 22.62 -14.09 -2.83
N ARG A 6 22.78 -13.35 -3.93
CA ARG A 6 22.18 -12.03 -4.14
C ARG A 6 20.67 -12.22 -4.30
N GLY A 7 19.89 -11.91 -3.27
CA GLY A 7 18.44 -11.80 -3.35
C GLY A 7 18.05 -10.71 -4.35
N GLY A 8 17.10 -11.03 -5.23
CA GLY A 8 16.57 -10.12 -6.25
C GLY A 8 15.85 -8.89 -5.68
N PRO A 9 15.41 -7.96 -6.54
CA PRO A 9 14.74 -6.73 -6.12
C PRO A 9 13.44 -7.05 -5.36
N PRO A 10 12.92 -6.10 -4.55
CA PRO A 10 11.75 -6.36 -3.72
C PRO A 10 10.56 -6.80 -4.56
N ALA A 11 9.69 -7.60 -3.95
CA ALA A 11 8.27 -7.39 -4.18
C ALA A 11 7.94 -5.95 -3.77
N ARG A 12 7.84 -5.05 -4.74
CA ARG A 12 6.56 -4.36 -4.87
C ARG A 12 5.83 -5.29 -5.79
N GLY A 13 4.77 -5.94 -5.34
CA GLY A 13 4.21 -7.05 -6.10
C GLY A 13 4.19 -6.72 -7.60
N ALA A 14 4.82 -7.59 -8.39
CA ALA A 14 4.92 -7.60 -9.84
C ALA A 14 5.77 -6.52 -10.55
N GLY A 15 6.84 -7.01 -11.21
CA GLY A 15 7.47 -6.42 -12.40
C GLY A 15 7.77 -7.52 -13.44
N PRO A 16 7.79 -7.21 -14.76
CA PRO A 16 6.90 -7.89 -15.73
C PRO A 16 7.59 -8.60 -16.91
N GLY A 17 6.82 -9.45 -17.61
CA GLY A 17 7.00 -9.85 -19.02
C GLY A 17 5.72 -10.59 -19.48
N GLY A 18 5.16 -10.49 -20.67
CA GLY A 18 5.47 -9.85 -21.95
C GLY A 18 4.37 -10.29 -22.94
N GLN A 19 3.99 -9.41 -23.86
CA GLN A 19 2.73 -9.37 -24.64
C GLN A 19 2.60 -10.35 -25.82
N ARG A 20 1.33 -10.59 -26.25
CA ARG A 20 0.72 -10.48 -27.61
C ARG A 20 -0.45 -11.50 -27.72
N GLY A 21 -1.63 -11.29 -28.29
CA GLY A 21 -2.30 -10.21 -29.03
C GLY A 21 -3.62 -10.77 -29.60
N GLY A 22 -4.64 -9.96 -29.87
CA GLY A 22 -5.86 -10.43 -30.55
C GLY A 22 -7.03 -9.45 -30.55
N ARG A 23 -7.49 -9.06 -31.74
CA ARG A 23 -8.47 -8.01 -32.06
C ARG A 23 -9.95 -8.42 -31.86
N LEU A 24 -10.76 -7.40 -31.50
CA LEU A 24 -12.08 -6.96 -32.00
C LEU A 24 -13.26 -7.92 -32.19
N GLY A 25 -14.39 -7.50 -31.60
CA GLY A 25 -15.79 -7.84 -31.90
C GLY A 25 -16.60 -7.50 -30.64
N GLY A 26 -17.68 -6.73 -30.60
CA GLY A 26 -18.78 -6.45 -31.51
C GLY A 26 -19.99 -6.23 -30.59
N ALA A 27 -20.74 -5.15 -30.83
CA ALA A 27 -21.74 -4.56 -29.94
C ALA A 27 -22.91 -5.49 -29.54
N ALA A 28 -23.59 -5.16 -28.43
CA ALA A 28 -25.05 -5.04 -28.36
C ALA A 28 -25.52 -4.40 -27.05
N ALA A 29 -26.36 -3.37 -27.18
CA ALA A 29 -27.15 -2.77 -26.12
C ALA A 29 -28.38 -3.66 -25.78
N GLY A 30 -28.82 -3.65 -24.52
CA GLY A 30 -30.04 -4.33 -24.12
C GLY A 30 -30.50 -4.06 -22.68
N ALA A 31 -31.58 -3.28 -22.59
CA ALA A 31 -32.62 -3.27 -21.57
C ALA A 31 -32.32 -2.81 -20.12
N ALA A 32 -32.88 -1.65 -19.81
CA ALA A 32 -33.00 -1.06 -18.49
C ALA A 32 -33.94 -1.88 -17.58
N GLY A 33 -33.38 -2.45 -16.51
CA GLY A 33 -34.11 -2.85 -15.31
C GLY A 33 -34.12 -1.70 -14.30
N ARG A 34 -35.29 -1.35 -13.75
CA ARG A 34 -35.43 -0.35 -12.69
C ARG A 34 -34.66 -0.83 -11.45
N GLY A 35 -33.49 -0.23 -11.23
CA GLY A 35 -32.63 -0.53 -10.10
C GLY A 35 -33.19 0.02 -8.78
N PRO A 36 -32.80 -0.56 -7.63
CA PRO A 36 -33.10 0.00 -6.32
C PRO A 36 -32.52 1.43 -6.25
N GLY A 37 -33.28 2.36 -5.67
CA GLY A 37 -32.88 3.76 -5.50
C GLY A 37 -31.50 3.91 -4.84
N PRO A 38 -30.86 5.09 -4.93
CA PRO A 38 -29.47 5.26 -4.53
C PRO A 38 -29.27 4.76 -3.11
N ALA A 39 -28.52 3.66 -2.99
CA ALA A 39 -28.15 3.07 -1.72
C ALA A 39 -27.50 4.16 -0.88
N ARG A 40 -28.18 4.52 0.22
CA ARG A 40 -27.63 5.39 1.26
C ARG A 40 -26.22 4.91 1.56
N VAL A 41 -25.28 5.84 1.71
CA VAL A 41 -23.90 5.56 2.11
C VAL A 41 -23.95 4.69 3.36
N ARG A 42 -23.76 3.38 3.20
CA ARG A 42 -23.50 2.49 4.33
C ARG A 42 -22.21 3.01 4.97
N ALA A 43 -22.28 3.33 6.25
CA ALA A 43 -21.16 3.92 6.97
C ALA A 43 -19.99 2.95 6.90
N VAL A 44 -18.87 3.38 6.32
CA VAL A 44 -17.62 2.64 6.46
C VAL A 44 -17.18 2.82 7.90
N ILE A 45 -16.89 1.75 8.63
CA ILE A 45 -16.33 1.82 9.98
C ILE A 45 -14.85 1.50 9.88
N VAL A 46 -13.99 2.33 10.47
CA VAL A 46 -12.54 2.08 10.53
C VAL A 46 -12.18 1.76 11.96
N GLU A 47 -11.53 0.63 12.17
CA GLU A 47 -11.17 0.12 13.50
C GLU A 47 -9.80 -0.54 13.48
N ALA A 48 -9.08 -0.48 14.61
CA ALA A 48 -7.88 -1.25 14.82
C ALA A 48 -8.24 -2.71 15.11
N VAL A 49 -7.40 -3.64 14.65
CA VAL A 49 -7.59 -5.07 14.86
C VAL A 49 -6.41 -5.66 15.62
N SER A 50 -6.68 -6.55 16.57
CA SER A 50 -5.65 -7.29 17.33
C SER A 50 -5.04 -8.42 16.51
N GLU A 51 -5.82 -8.97 15.56
CA GLU A 51 -5.40 -10.01 14.62
C GLU A 51 -5.82 -9.60 13.21
N VAL A 52 -4.99 -9.89 12.21
CA VAL A 52 -5.28 -9.51 10.82
C VAL A 52 -6.37 -10.42 10.26
N PRO A 53 -7.53 -9.89 9.84
CA PRO A 53 -8.60 -10.71 9.26
C PRO A 53 -8.14 -11.38 7.97
N ALA A 54 -8.60 -12.60 7.71
CA ALA A 54 -8.26 -13.34 6.49
C ALA A 54 -8.68 -12.57 5.22
N GLU A 55 -9.77 -11.79 5.28
CA GLU A 55 -10.28 -10.99 4.18
C GLU A 55 -9.30 -9.90 3.71
N VAL A 56 -8.26 -9.57 4.49
CA VAL A 56 -7.20 -8.65 4.07
C VAL A 56 -6.51 -9.13 2.78
N VAL A 57 -6.33 -10.45 2.62
CA VAL A 57 -5.74 -11.03 1.39
C VAL A 57 -6.67 -10.84 0.19
N ASP A 58 -7.98 -11.01 0.38
CA ASP A 58 -8.98 -10.78 -0.68
C ASP A 58 -9.08 -9.30 -1.09
N VAL A 59 -8.96 -8.40 -0.11
CA VAL A 59 -8.90 -6.96 -0.38
C VAL A 59 -7.62 -6.61 -1.14
N TYR A 60 -6.47 -7.15 -0.73
CA TYR A 60 -5.19 -6.94 -1.42
C TYR A 60 -5.31 -7.38 -2.88
N ARG A 61 -5.73 -8.62 -3.12
CA ARG A 61 -5.99 -9.20 -4.45
C ARG A 61 -6.86 -8.27 -5.30
N ALA A 62 -8.01 -7.85 -4.76
CA ALA A 62 -8.94 -6.99 -5.51
C ALA A 62 -8.40 -5.58 -5.77
N ALA A 63 -7.65 -5.00 -4.84
CA ALA A 63 -7.16 -3.62 -4.95
C ALA A 63 -5.97 -3.49 -5.92
N PHE A 64 -5.12 -4.51 -6.00
CA PHE A 64 -3.89 -4.50 -6.80
C PHE A 64 -4.00 -5.26 -8.13
N ALA A 65 -5.10 -5.96 -8.41
CA ALA A 65 -5.33 -6.63 -9.71
C ALA A 65 -5.49 -5.66 -10.91
N GLU A 66 -5.88 -4.41 -10.66
CA GLU A 66 -6.14 -3.42 -11.71
C GLU A 66 -5.03 -2.37 -11.82
N SER A 67 -5.20 -1.45 -12.76
CA SER A 67 -4.31 -0.31 -12.95
C SER A 67 -4.09 0.47 -11.65
N PRO A 68 -2.86 0.91 -11.35
CA PRO A 68 -1.66 0.76 -12.16
C PRO A 68 -0.83 -0.50 -11.86
N TYR A 69 -1.34 -1.43 -11.04
CA TYR A 69 -0.57 -2.52 -10.43
C TYR A 69 -0.56 -3.82 -11.22
N TYR A 70 -1.73 -4.31 -11.62
CA TYR A 70 -1.83 -5.56 -12.39
C TYR A 70 -1.15 -6.76 -11.69
N GLU A 71 -1.24 -6.82 -10.36
CA GLU A 71 -0.69 -7.92 -9.57
C GLU A 71 -1.50 -9.20 -9.76
N GLY A 72 -0.80 -10.33 -9.89
CA GLY A 72 -1.39 -11.64 -10.09
C GLY A 72 -1.40 -12.50 -8.81
N GLU A 73 -1.76 -13.76 -8.97
CA GLU A 73 -1.83 -14.72 -7.85
C GLU A 73 -0.49 -14.95 -7.15
N GLU A 74 0.63 -14.87 -7.88
CA GLU A 74 1.97 -15.01 -7.29
C GLU A 74 2.28 -13.89 -6.30
N GLU A 75 1.90 -12.65 -6.63
CA GLU A 75 2.04 -11.51 -5.73
C GLU A 75 1.14 -11.65 -4.50
N VAL A 76 -0.10 -12.07 -4.72
CA VAL A 76 -1.06 -12.29 -3.64
C VAL A 76 -0.56 -13.37 -2.68
N ALA A 77 -0.03 -14.48 -3.19
CA ALA A 77 0.56 -15.55 -2.39
C ALA A 77 1.77 -15.04 -1.59
N ARG A 78 2.69 -14.32 -2.24
CA ARG A 78 3.85 -13.72 -1.58
C ARG A 78 3.44 -12.73 -0.48
N PHE A 79 2.41 -11.92 -0.73
CA PHE A 79 1.85 -11.03 0.27
C PHE A 79 1.31 -11.82 1.48
N ALA A 80 0.48 -12.83 1.23
CA ALA A 80 -0.22 -13.59 2.26
C ALA A 80 0.71 -14.49 3.08
N GLU A 81 1.64 -15.17 2.43
CA GLU A 81 2.46 -16.23 3.03
C GLU A 81 3.80 -15.71 3.57
N GLU A 82 4.34 -14.64 3.00
CA GLU A 82 5.67 -14.12 3.37
C GLU A 82 5.62 -12.72 3.96
N ALA A 83 5.04 -11.75 3.24
CA ALA A 83 5.16 -10.35 3.61
C ALA A 83 4.33 -10.01 4.86
N LEU A 84 3.04 -10.34 4.85
CA LEU A 84 2.12 -10.02 5.93
C LEU A 84 2.52 -10.70 7.25
N PRO A 85 2.83 -12.01 7.33
CA PRO A 85 3.25 -12.63 8.60
C PRO A 85 4.56 -12.04 9.13
N ARG A 86 5.53 -11.77 8.25
CA ARG A 86 6.79 -11.15 8.61
C ARG A 86 6.59 -9.72 9.13
N HIS A 87 5.68 -8.95 8.54
CA HIS A 87 5.34 -7.60 8.99
C HIS A 87 4.56 -7.61 10.31
N ALA A 88 3.61 -8.54 10.46
CA ALA A 88 2.83 -8.73 11.69
C ALA A 88 3.72 -9.07 12.90
N GLY A 89 4.84 -9.77 12.68
CA GLY A 89 5.83 -10.04 13.72
C GLY A 89 6.76 -8.86 14.09
N ARG A 90 6.66 -7.70 13.43
CA ARG A 90 7.52 -6.55 13.72
C ARG A 90 7.02 -5.74 14.91
N ARG A 91 7.96 -5.10 15.61
CA ARG A 91 7.66 -4.17 16.70
C ARG A 91 6.72 -3.06 16.22
N GLY A 92 5.68 -2.80 17.02
CA GLY A 92 4.70 -1.75 16.77
C GLY A 92 3.87 -1.97 15.51
N PHE A 93 3.77 -3.22 15.04
CA PHE A 93 2.80 -3.57 14.01
C PHE A 93 1.40 -3.07 14.42
N HIS A 94 0.76 -2.36 13.50
CA HIS A 94 -0.55 -1.80 13.71
C HIS A 94 -1.33 -1.91 12.42
N CYS A 95 -2.49 -2.56 12.50
CA CYS A 95 -3.39 -2.78 11.39
C CYS A 95 -4.76 -2.20 11.72
N VAL A 96 -5.36 -1.52 10.74
CA VAL A 96 -6.72 -1.03 10.77
C VAL A 96 -7.47 -1.53 9.55
N VAL A 97 -8.76 -1.82 9.73
CA VAL A 97 -9.64 -2.27 8.65
C VAL A 97 -10.80 -1.32 8.47
N ALA A 98 -11.28 -1.21 7.24
CA ALA A 98 -12.48 -0.51 6.86
C ALA A 98 -13.57 -1.54 6.56
N ARG A 99 -14.71 -1.47 7.26
CA ARG A 99 -15.86 -2.36 7.04
C ARG A 99 -17.05 -1.63 6.45
N ASP A 100 -17.69 -2.21 5.44
CA ASP A 100 -19.00 -1.81 4.91
C ASP A 100 -19.99 -2.96 5.18
N ALA A 101 -20.99 -2.71 6.04
CA ALA A 101 -21.94 -3.72 6.51
C ALA A 101 -21.27 -5.01 7.05
N GLY A 102 -20.22 -4.86 7.87
CA GLY A 102 -19.48 -5.96 8.49
C GLY A 102 -18.39 -6.57 7.63
N VAL A 103 -18.42 -6.35 6.31
CA VAL A 103 -17.44 -6.91 5.37
C VAL A 103 -16.21 -6.00 5.28
N VAL A 104 -15.01 -6.57 5.36
CA VAL A 104 -13.76 -5.83 5.14
C VAL A 104 -13.68 -5.38 3.68
N VAL A 105 -13.62 -4.07 3.47
CA VAL A 105 -13.53 -3.43 2.14
C VAL A 105 -12.25 -2.65 1.93
N GLY A 106 -11.43 -2.52 2.97
CA GLY A 106 -10.14 -1.85 2.94
C GLY A 106 -9.33 -2.15 4.19
N PHE A 107 -8.02 -1.95 4.11
CA PHE A 107 -7.14 -2.03 5.25
C PHE A 107 -5.95 -1.09 5.07
N ALA A 108 -5.29 -0.77 6.17
CA ALA A 108 -3.96 -0.19 6.17
C ALA A 108 -3.18 -0.77 7.33
N TYR A 109 -1.89 -0.98 7.14
CA TYR A 109 -1.01 -1.37 8.24
C TYR A 109 0.38 -0.79 8.09
N GLY A 110 1.05 -0.69 9.23
CA GLY A 110 2.45 -0.31 9.30
C GLY A 110 3.10 -0.88 10.55
N TYR A 111 4.37 -0.56 10.74
CA TYR A 111 5.18 -1.01 11.88
C TYR A 111 6.34 -0.03 12.08
N VAL A 112 7.12 -0.21 13.15
CA VAL A 112 8.28 0.65 13.37
C VAL A 112 9.42 0.26 12.44
N GLY A 113 9.85 1.22 11.61
CA GLY A 113 11.05 1.08 10.79
C GLY A 113 12.28 1.01 11.69
N ALA A 114 13.17 0.04 11.43
CA ALA A 114 14.39 -0.12 12.22
C ALA A 114 15.52 -0.73 11.39
N PRO A 115 16.80 -0.46 11.76
CA PRO A 115 17.95 -1.10 11.16
C PRO A 115 17.86 -2.63 11.17
N GLY A 116 18.37 -3.28 10.12
CA GLY A 116 18.29 -4.73 9.92
C GLY A 116 17.00 -5.19 9.23
N GLN A 117 16.04 -4.28 9.04
CA GLN A 117 14.91 -4.52 8.15
C GLN A 117 15.34 -4.14 6.73
N TRP A 118 15.32 -5.12 5.82
CA TRP A 118 15.84 -4.94 4.45
C TRP A 118 15.33 -3.66 3.76
N TRP A 119 14.03 -3.35 3.84
CA TRP A 119 13.46 -2.15 3.21
C TRP A 119 13.99 -0.87 3.86
N HIS A 120 14.04 -0.83 5.19
CA HIS A 120 14.56 0.30 5.94
C HIS A 120 16.02 0.60 5.55
N ASP A 121 16.90 -0.41 5.60
CA ASP A 121 18.32 -0.22 5.32
C ASP A 121 18.56 0.21 3.87
N TRP A 122 17.75 -0.34 2.97
CA TRP A 122 17.83 -0.01 1.56
C TRP A 122 17.35 1.41 1.25
N VAL A 123 16.21 1.84 1.81
CA VAL A 123 15.74 3.22 1.65
C VAL A 123 16.70 4.21 2.32
N ALA A 124 17.23 3.89 3.50
CA ALA A 124 18.22 4.73 4.17
C ALA A 124 19.48 4.93 3.30
N GLY A 125 19.98 3.86 2.68
CA GLY A 125 21.10 3.95 1.73
C GLY A 125 20.77 4.80 0.50
N LEU A 126 19.53 4.77 0.02
CA LEU A 126 19.07 5.59 -1.09
C LEU A 126 18.85 7.06 -0.71
N LEU A 127 18.38 7.37 0.50
CA LEU A 127 18.20 8.75 0.95
C LEU A 127 19.52 9.43 1.30
N GLY A 128 20.54 8.64 1.67
CA GLY A 128 21.79 9.15 2.19
C GLY A 128 21.68 9.55 3.67
N PRO A 129 22.82 9.79 4.34
CA PRO A 129 22.89 9.85 5.79
C PRO A 129 22.00 10.94 6.41
N ALA A 130 22.03 12.16 5.86
CA ALA A 130 21.29 13.29 6.43
C ALA A 130 19.76 13.09 6.38
N LEU A 131 19.22 12.67 5.23
CA LEU A 131 17.79 12.43 5.10
C LEU A 131 17.35 11.17 5.86
N ALA A 132 18.18 10.12 5.91
CA ALA A 132 17.89 8.93 6.69
C ALA A 132 17.82 9.25 8.20
N GLU A 133 18.76 10.03 8.72
CA GLU A 133 18.74 10.50 10.11
C GLU A 133 17.48 11.33 10.42
N GLU A 134 17.13 12.25 9.53
CA GLU A 134 15.96 13.11 9.72
C GLU A 134 14.64 12.32 9.68
N TRP A 135 14.50 11.39 8.74
CA TRP A 135 13.22 10.78 8.39
C TRP A 135 13.02 9.34 8.83
N MET A 136 14.09 8.59 9.18
CA MET A 136 14.01 7.14 9.40
C MET A 136 14.41 6.69 10.81
N THR A 137 15.14 7.49 11.59
CA THR A 137 15.59 7.11 12.94
C THR A 137 14.46 6.79 13.91
N ASP A 138 13.34 7.51 13.83
CA ASP A 138 12.14 7.30 14.63
C ASP A 138 10.90 7.42 13.74
N ALA A 139 10.73 6.42 12.88
CA ALA A 139 9.75 6.42 11.82
C ALA A 139 8.77 5.26 11.92
N PHE A 140 7.49 5.57 11.73
CA PHE A 140 6.48 4.58 11.41
C PHE A 140 6.47 4.32 9.91
N GLU A 141 6.71 3.08 9.50
CA GLU A 141 6.62 2.67 8.09
C GLU A 141 5.17 2.33 7.76
N LEU A 142 4.52 3.15 6.91
CA LEU A 142 3.22 2.80 6.33
C LEU A 142 3.46 1.83 5.18
N ALA A 143 3.33 0.54 5.48
CA ALA A 143 3.67 -0.55 4.57
C ALA A 143 2.58 -0.77 3.52
N GLU A 144 1.31 -0.84 3.93
CA GLU A 144 0.19 -1.09 3.02
C GLU A 144 -1.01 -0.19 3.29
N LEU A 145 -1.69 0.17 2.20
CA LEU A 145 -3.00 0.81 2.22
C LEU A 145 -3.77 0.40 0.97
N ALA A 146 -4.85 -0.36 1.15
CA ALA A 146 -5.65 -0.91 0.07
C ALA A 146 -7.14 -0.73 0.34
N VAL A 147 -7.90 -0.48 -0.73
CA VAL A 147 -9.36 -0.41 -0.69
C VAL A 147 -9.89 -1.10 -1.95
N ARG A 148 -10.85 -2.01 -1.78
CA ARG A 148 -11.50 -2.70 -2.89
C ARG A 148 -12.04 -1.69 -3.90
N PRO A 149 -11.90 -1.91 -5.22
CA PRO A 149 -12.35 -0.97 -6.24
C PRO A 149 -13.81 -0.49 -6.06
N THR A 150 -14.70 -1.41 -5.68
CA THR A 150 -16.13 -1.12 -5.43
C THR A 150 -16.40 -0.23 -4.21
N ALA A 151 -15.43 -0.05 -3.33
CA ALA A 151 -15.50 0.81 -2.14
C ALA A 151 -14.61 2.06 -2.24
N GLN A 152 -13.90 2.26 -3.35
CA GLN A 152 -13.09 3.45 -3.58
C GLN A 152 -13.95 4.70 -3.80
N ARG A 153 -13.31 5.88 -3.74
CA ARG A 153 -13.95 7.21 -3.94
C ARG A 153 -15.06 7.55 -2.94
N ARG A 154 -15.22 6.76 -1.88
CA ARG A 154 -16.16 6.97 -0.76
C ARG A 154 -15.47 7.40 0.55
N GLY A 155 -14.23 7.86 0.47
CA GLY A 155 -13.44 8.37 1.61
C GLY A 155 -12.73 7.31 2.46
N ALA A 156 -12.92 6.01 2.20
CA ALA A 156 -12.33 4.93 2.99
C ALA A 156 -10.79 4.99 3.08
N GLY A 157 -10.10 5.18 1.96
CA GLY A 157 -8.62 5.25 1.94
C GLY A 157 -8.07 6.41 2.77
N GLY A 158 -8.78 7.54 2.80
CA GLY A 158 -8.40 8.65 3.66
C GLY A 158 -8.56 8.34 5.15
N ARG A 159 -9.67 7.72 5.52
CA ARG A 159 -9.93 7.35 6.92
C ARG A 159 -9.01 6.23 7.42
N LEU A 160 -8.68 5.27 6.57
CA LEU A 160 -7.68 4.24 6.85
C LEU A 160 -6.30 4.85 7.10
N HIS A 161 -5.89 5.77 6.23
CA HIS A 161 -4.64 6.52 6.42
C HIS A 161 -4.62 7.26 7.75
N ASP A 162 -5.66 8.03 8.06
CA ASP A 162 -5.66 8.86 9.26
C ASP A 162 -5.69 7.96 10.52
N ALA A 163 -6.43 6.86 10.48
CA ALA A 163 -6.52 5.91 11.60
C ALA A 163 -5.21 5.15 11.84
N VAL A 164 -4.53 4.66 10.80
CA VAL A 164 -3.29 3.87 10.97
C VAL A 164 -2.13 4.71 11.52
N LEU A 165 -2.17 6.03 11.31
CA LEU A 165 -1.17 6.99 11.79
C LEU A 165 -1.59 7.72 13.07
N ALA A 166 -2.80 7.51 13.55
CA ALA A 166 -3.30 8.17 14.76
C ALA A 166 -2.49 7.73 15.99
N ASP A 167 -2.15 8.70 16.83
CA ASP A 167 -1.50 8.53 18.13
C ASP A 167 -0.24 7.65 18.06
N ARG A 168 0.49 7.71 16.94
CA ARG A 168 1.77 7.00 16.79
C ARG A 168 2.86 7.79 17.54
N PRO A 169 3.58 7.17 18.49
CA PRO A 169 4.63 7.84 19.26
C PRO A 169 5.94 7.91 18.46
N HIS A 170 5.86 8.41 17.23
CA HIS A 170 6.97 8.50 16.28
C HIS A 170 7.03 9.91 15.70
N ARG A 171 8.25 10.41 15.47
CA ARG A 171 8.46 11.73 14.87
C ARG A 171 7.97 11.81 13.42
N THR A 172 8.15 10.73 12.67
CA THR A 172 7.86 10.70 11.23
C THR A 172 7.08 9.43 10.85
N ALA A 173 6.43 9.49 9.69
CA ALA A 173 6.04 8.32 8.94
C ALA A 173 6.72 8.32 7.58
N ILE A 174 7.01 7.13 7.05
CA ILE A 174 7.64 6.95 5.75
C ILE A 174 6.91 5.89 4.94
N LEU A 175 6.84 6.08 3.62
CA LEU A 175 6.29 5.10 2.70
C LEU A 175 6.99 5.16 1.34
N SER A 176 6.64 4.20 0.49
CA SER A 176 6.97 4.28 -0.92
C SER A 176 5.75 4.01 -1.79
N THR A 177 5.66 4.71 -2.93
CA THR A 177 4.54 4.53 -3.86
C THR A 177 5.00 4.76 -5.30
N ARG A 178 4.12 4.56 -6.30
CA ARG A 178 4.44 4.87 -7.71
C ARG A 178 4.72 6.35 -7.89
N ASP A 179 5.75 6.64 -8.67
CA ASP A 179 6.10 8.00 -9.06
C ASP A 179 5.28 8.50 -10.26
N GLU A 180 3.95 8.41 -10.12
CA GLU A 180 2.96 8.70 -11.16
C GLU A 180 1.70 9.31 -10.52
N ASP A 181 0.82 9.93 -11.31
CA ASP A 181 -0.44 10.50 -10.83
C ASP A 181 -1.50 9.43 -10.53
N THR A 182 -1.28 8.68 -9.45
CA THR A 182 -2.16 7.63 -8.96
C THR A 182 -3.13 8.14 -7.87
N PRO A 183 -4.27 7.46 -7.63
CA PRO A 183 -5.12 7.78 -6.49
C PRO A 183 -4.37 7.82 -5.15
N ALA A 184 -3.42 6.90 -4.94
CA ALA A 184 -2.56 6.87 -3.76
C ALA A 184 -1.63 8.09 -3.68
N ARG A 185 -0.93 8.46 -4.77
CA ARG A 185 -0.06 9.64 -4.79
C ARG A 185 -0.84 10.93 -4.51
N ARG A 186 -2.05 11.07 -5.05
CA ARG A 186 -2.94 12.20 -4.75
C ARG A 186 -3.41 12.21 -3.29
N LEU A 187 -3.69 11.03 -2.72
CA LEU A 187 -4.06 10.88 -1.31
C LEU A 187 -2.93 11.40 -0.40
N TYR A 188 -1.71 10.91 -0.61
CA TYR A 188 -0.54 11.27 0.20
C TYR A 188 -0.22 12.76 0.08
N ARG A 189 -0.21 13.32 -1.13
CA ARG A 189 0.00 14.77 -1.33
C ARG A 189 -1.03 15.63 -0.59
N ARG A 190 -2.31 15.25 -0.61
CA ARG A 190 -3.38 15.97 0.11
C ARG A 190 -3.25 15.89 1.62
N ARG A 191 -2.49 14.93 2.14
CA ARG A 191 -2.24 14.69 3.57
C ARG A 191 -0.88 15.18 4.03
N GLY A 192 -0.20 16.00 3.21
CA GLY A 192 1.05 16.65 3.59
C GLY A 192 2.29 15.76 3.49
N TRP A 193 2.21 14.60 2.82
CA TRP A 193 3.39 13.80 2.55
C TRP A 193 4.31 14.53 1.56
N LEU A 194 5.58 14.62 1.91
CA LEU A 194 6.63 15.28 1.12
C LEU A 194 7.43 14.22 0.37
N PRO A 195 7.74 14.42 -0.92
CA PRO A 195 8.69 13.56 -1.63
C PRO A 195 10.09 13.75 -1.05
N LEU A 196 10.74 12.66 -0.66
CA LEU A 196 12.13 12.63 -0.17
C LEU A 196 13.10 12.26 -1.29
N ARG A 197 12.65 11.38 -2.20
CA ARG A 197 13.39 11.00 -3.41
C ARG A 197 12.42 10.49 -4.47
N GLU A 198 12.47 11.11 -5.65
CA GLU A 198 11.63 10.81 -6.81
C GLU A 198 12.44 10.07 -7.91
N GLY A 199 11.73 9.54 -8.90
CA GLY A 199 12.31 8.96 -10.11
C GLY A 199 13.11 7.68 -9.91
N TRP A 200 13.09 7.06 -8.73
CA TRP A 200 13.93 5.92 -8.43
C TRP A 200 13.36 4.65 -9.07
N ARG A 201 14.20 3.88 -9.77
CA ARG A 201 13.82 2.64 -10.47
C ARG A 201 14.61 1.45 -9.90
N PRO A 202 13.93 0.36 -9.47
CA PRO A 202 14.62 -0.85 -9.02
C PRO A 202 15.38 -1.52 -10.14
N THR A 203 14.71 -1.62 -11.29
CA THR A 203 15.20 -2.28 -12.48
C THR A 203 14.61 -1.56 -13.70
N PRO A 204 15.29 -1.64 -14.86
CA PRO A 204 14.73 -1.15 -16.12
C PRO A 204 13.36 -1.79 -16.41
N GLY A 205 12.41 -0.98 -16.89
CA GLY A 205 11.06 -1.45 -17.25
C GLY A 205 10.04 -1.49 -16.10
N VAL A 206 10.48 -1.33 -14.84
CA VAL A 206 9.55 -1.17 -13.71
C VAL A 206 9.18 0.31 -13.55
N PRO A 207 7.89 0.64 -13.30
CA PRO A 207 7.47 2.01 -13.00
C PRO A 207 8.34 2.68 -11.92
N PRO A 208 8.63 3.99 -12.07
CA PRO A 208 9.45 4.70 -11.10
C PRO A 208 8.71 4.82 -9.77
N LEU A 209 9.46 5.05 -8.72
CA LEU A 209 8.98 5.04 -7.36
C LEU A 209 9.45 6.30 -6.64
N VAL A 210 8.57 6.80 -5.78
CA VAL A 210 8.86 7.90 -4.87
C VAL A 210 8.91 7.36 -3.45
N PHE A 211 9.86 7.85 -2.67
CA PHE A 211 9.86 7.73 -1.21
C PHE A 211 9.28 9.00 -0.63
N MET A 212 8.31 8.88 0.27
CA MET A 212 7.63 10.03 0.86
C MET A 212 7.70 9.99 2.37
N GLY A 213 7.85 11.15 3.00
CA GLY A 213 7.84 11.33 4.44
C GLY A 213 6.69 12.22 4.90
N LEU A 214 6.17 11.94 6.09
CA LEU A 214 5.19 12.77 6.79
C LEU A 214 5.71 13.07 8.20
N ARG A 215 5.67 14.32 8.64
CA ARG A 215 5.91 14.66 10.05
C ARG A 215 4.63 14.34 10.82
N LEU A 216 4.75 13.52 11.84
CA LEU A 216 3.62 13.20 12.70
C LEU A 216 3.53 14.25 13.82
N PRO A 217 2.31 14.59 14.28
CA PRO A 217 2.15 15.42 15.47
C PRO A 217 2.87 14.78 16.65
N ALA A 218 3.44 15.61 17.54
CA ALA A 218 3.88 15.11 18.84
C ALA A 218 2.64 14.53 19.55
N GLY A 219 2.75 13.27 20.00
CA GLY A 219 1.73 12.61 20.81
C GLY A 219 1.62 13.19 22.21
#